data_AF-A0A661E9B2-F1
#
_entry.id   AF-A0A661E9B2-F1
#
_cell.length_a   1.000
_cell.length_b   1.000
_cell.length_c   1.000
_cell.angle_alpha   90.00
_cell.angle_beta   90.00
_cell.angle_gamma   90.00
#
_symmetry.space_group_name_H-M   'P 1'
#
loop_
_entity.id
_entity.type
_entity.pdbx_description
1 polymer ?
#
loop_
_entity_poly.entity_id
_entity_poly.type
_entity_poly.pdbx_seq_one_letter_code
_entity_poly.pdbx_strand_id
1 'polypeptide(L)'
;NKKLGITVIAVWVFAILLNWTNYLPWGHSASAIFHHLNLLFIFGMLAAILRLKLMDINSDIFSAFLKISFFLGVILFILTSIYWSSLNLSLALWPQPPVLIIGFGLTTGFLVLSSASPEIDGAFKRQKILRLIGDASYSIYLVHLWGQKESFNIIRSWTRRATGVSVDDGMGQSVLISSVFLAIICVAPILFGILVYLKVERPLLLFFRKKISR
;
A
#
# COMPACT_ATOMS: atom_id res chain seq x y z
N ASN A 1 6.24 -26.60 10.08
CA ASN A 1 6.35 -27.57 8.96
C ASN A 1 6.58 -26.79 7.65
N LYS A 2 7.84 -26.64 7.21
CA LYS A 2 8.22 -25.75 6.08
C LYS A 2 7.54 -26.14 4.75
N LYS A 3 7.44 -27.45 4.48
CA LYS A 3 6.80 -27.99 3.26
C LYS A 3 5.32 -27.62 3.22
N LEU A 4 4.60 -27.82 4.32
CA LEU A 4 3.18 -27.44 4.42
C LEU A 4 2.97 -25.94 4.15
N GLY A 5 3.82 -25.06 4.72
CA GLY A 5 3.73 -23.62 4.48
C GLY A 5 3.92 -23.23 3.02
N ILE A 6 4.92 -23.82 2.34
CA ILE A 6 5.15 -23.60 0.90
C ILE A 6 3.95 -24.08 0.08
N THR A 7 3.42 -25.26 0.40
CA THR A 7 2.24 -25.81 -0.28
C THR A 7 1.02 -24.91 -0.11
N VAL A 8 0.76 -24.43 1.12
CA VAL A 8 -0.37 -23.52 1.40
C VAL A 8 -0.24 -22.22 0.62
N ILE A 9 0.94 -21.60 0.60
CA ILE A 9 1.18 -20.39 -0.19
C ILE A 9 0.98 -20.68 -1.67
N ALA A 10 1.57 -21.75 -2.21
CA ALA A 10 1.43 -22.08 -3.63
C ALA A 10 -0.04 -22.31 -4.03
N VAL A 11 -0.81 -23.05 -3.22
CA VAL A 11 -2.24 -23.27 -3.45
C VAL A 11 -3.01 -21.96 -3.37
N TRP A 12 -2.70 -21.09 -2.41
CA TRP A 12 -3.36 -19.81 -2.25
C TRP A 12 -3.08 -18.85 -3.42
N VAL A 13 -1.82 -18.76 -3.87
CA VAL A 13 -1.45 -17.99 -5.07
C VAL A 13 -2.18 -18.52 -6.29
N PHE A 14 -2.19 -19.83 -6.48
CA PHE A 14 -2.90 -20.46 -7.59
C PHE A 14 -4.41 -20.15 -7.56
N ALA A 15 -5.04 -20.21 -6.38
CA ALA A 15 -6.45 -19.85 -6.22
C ALA A 15 -6.72 -18.36 -6.54
N ILE A 16 -5.82 -17.45 -6.14
CA ILE A 16 -5.92 -16.02 -6.52
C ILE A 16 -5.83 -15.85 -8.04
N LEU A 17 -4.88 -16.53 -8.70
CA LEU A 17 -4.71 -16.45 -10.16
C LEU A 17 -5.94 -17.01 -10.92
N LEU A 18 -6.52 -18.11 -10.44
CA LEU A 18 -7.75 -18.67 -11.01
C LEU A 18 -8.98 -17.77 -10.80
N ASN A 19 -9.06 -17.10 -9.65
CA ASN A 19 -10.13 -16.14 -9.39
C ASN A 19 -10.01 -14.90 -10.30
N TRP A 20 -8.78 -14.48 -10.62
CA TRP A 20 -8.53 -13.34 -11.52
C TRP A 20 -9.04 -13.57 -12.95
N THR A 21 -8.93 -14.79 -13.47
CA THR A 21 -9.42 -15.13 -14.82
C THR A 21 -10.93 -15.35 -14.87
N ASN A 22 -11.67 -15.07 -13.79
CA ASN A 22 -13.10 -15.39 -13.59
C ASN A 22 -13.43 -16.87 -13.82
N TYR A 23 -12.43 -17.76 -13.72
CA TYR A 23 -12.61 -19.19 -14.02
C TYR A 23 -13.38 -19.93 -12.91
N LEU A 24 -13.45 -19.33 -11.73
CA LEU A 24 -14.15 -19.90 -10.58
C LEU A 24 -15.22 -18.91 -10.08
N PRO A 25 -16.50 -19.32 -9.98
CA PRO A 25 -17.59 -18.46 -9.52
C PRO A 25 -17.62 -18.46 -7.98
N TRP A 26 -16.64 -17.81 -7.35
CA TRP A 26 -16.65 -17.64 -5.90
C TRP A 26 -17.62 -16.52 -5.50
N GLY A 27 -18.49 -16.76 -4.50
CA GLY A 27 -19.36 -15.73 -3.94
C GLY A 27 -18.60 -14.60 -3.23
N HIS A 28 -19.29 -13.49 -2.93
CA HIS A 28 -18.71 -12.27 -2.32
C HIS A 28 -17.86 -12.47 -1.05
N SER A 29 -18.06 -13.57 -0.31
CA SER A 29 -17.29 -13.87 0.91
C SER A 29 -15.89 -14.41 0.59
N ALA A 30 -15.76 -15.21 -0.47
CA ALA A 30 -14.50 -15.78 -0.91
C ALA A 30 -13.69 -14.81 -1.79
N SER A 31 -14.34 -13.81 -2.40
CA SER A 31 -13.67 -12.79 -3.20
C SER A 31 -12.68 -11.93 -2.40
N ALA A 32 -12.82 -11.81 -1.08
CA ALA A 32 -11.87 -11.09 -0.23
C ALA A 32 -10.57 -11.89 0.00
N ILE A 33 -10.67 -13.19 0.26
CA ILE A 33 -9.52 -14.07 0.55
C ILE A 33 -8.71 -14.36 -0.72
N PHE A 34 -9.39 -14.47 -1.86
CA PHE A 34 -8.78 -14.74 -3.17
C PHE A 34 -8.71 -13.50 -4.06
N HIS A 35 -8.76 -12.30 -3.47
CA HIS A 35 -8.63 -11.06 -4.22
C HIS A 35 -7.24 -10.94 -4.83
N HIS A 36 -7.12 -10.49 -6.08
CA HIS A 36 -5.84 -10.34 -6.79
C HIS A 36 -4.87 -9.39 -6.07
N LEU A 37 -5.38 -8.40 -5.34
CA LEU A 37 -4.56 -7.49 -4.51
C LEU A 37 -3.78 -8.23 -3.41
N ASN A 38 -4.22 -9.43 -2.99
CA ASN A 38 -3.50 -10.22 -2.01
C ASN A 38 -2.14 -10.71 -2.52
N LEU A 39 -1.88 -10.67 -3.84
CA LEU A 39 -0.54 -10.93 -4.37
C LEU A 39 0.49 -9.90 -3.90
N LEU A 40 0.08 -8.67 -3.54
CA LEU A 40 0.98 -7.66 -2.95
C LEU A 40 1.62 -8.16 -1.64
N PHE A 41 0.89 -8.97 -0.87
CA PHE A 41 1.40 -9.56 0.37
C PHE A 41 2.62 -10.48 0.13
N ILE A 42 2.67 -11.15 -1.02
CA ILE A 42 3.77 -12.04 -1.38
C ILE A 42 5.07 -11.28 -1.54
N PHE A 43 5.03 -10.08 -2.13
CA PHE A 43 6.22 -9.24 -2.26
C PHE A 43 6.78 -8.81 -0.90
N GLY A 44 5.89 -8.50 0.07
CA GLY A 44 6.30 -8.24 1.45
C GLY A 44 6.96 -9.46 2.12
N MET A 45 6.39 -10.66 1.93
CA MET A 45 7.01 -11.90 2.43
C MET A 45 8.36 -12.19 1.77
N LEU A 46 8.47 -12.00 0.46
CA LEU A 46 9.71 -12.17 -0.28
C LEU A 46 10.79 -11.21 0.21
N ALA A 47 10.44 -9.94 0.47
CA ALA A 47 11.35 -8.96 1.07
C ALA A 47 11.86 -9.43 2.44
N ALA A 48 10.98 -9.96 3.30
CA ALA A 48 11.38 -10.50 4.60
C ALA A 48 12.31 -11.72 4.47
N ILE A 49 11.99 -12.66 3.58
CA ILE A 49 12.83 -13.84 3.32
C ILE A 49 14.20 -13.42 2.77
N LEU A 50 14.22 -12.48 1.82
CA LEU A 50 15.44 -11.99 1.21
C LEU A 50 16.32 -11.30 2.24
N ARG A 51 15.73 -10.46 3.12
CA ARG A 51 16.44 -9.86 4.26
C ARG A 51 17.10 -10.94 5.12
N LEU A 52 16.36 -11.97 5.51
CA LEU A 52 16.90 -13.05 6.37
C LEU A 52 18.07 -13.77 5.71
N LYS A 53 17.98 -14.07 4.41
CA LYS A 53 19.06 -14.72 3.66
C LYS A 53 20.29 -13.84 3.47
N LEU A 54 20.10 -12.54 3.28
CA LEU A 54 21.19 -11.59 3.07
C LEU A 54 21.89 -11.18 4.36
N MET A 55 21.25 -11.39 5.52
CA MET A 55 21.84 -11.10 6.83
C MET A 55 23.06 -11.97 7.13
N ASP A 56 23.16 -13.15 6.48
CA ASP A 56 24.29 -14.07 6.61
C ASP A 56 25.48 -13.69 5.71
N ILE A 57 25.36 -12.65 4.88
CA ILE A 57 26.39 -12.15 3.97
C ILE A 57 27.19 -11.01 4.64
N ASN A 58 28.37 -10.69 4.12
CA ASN A 58 29.17 -9.53 4.51
C ASN A 58 28.29 -8.27 4.71
N SER A 59 28.43 -7.64 5.88
CA SER A 59 27.64 -6.48 6.33
C SER A 59 27.68 -5.29 5.39
N ASP A 60 28.80 -5.05 4.72
CA ASP A 60 28.99 -3.89 3.84
C ASP A 60 28.21 -4.06 2.55
N ILE A 61 28.27 -5.26 1.97
CA ILE A 61 27.50 -5.64 0.77
C ILE A 61 26.00 -5.59 1.08
N PHE A 62 25.60 -6.08 2.25
CA PHE A 62 24.21 -6.03 2.70
C PHE A 62 23.70 -4.59 2.84
N SER A 63 24.45 -3.71 3.51
CA SER A 63 24.08 -2.29 3.66
C SER A 63 23.95 -1.58 2.30
N ALA A 64 24.91 -1.80 1.39
CA ALA A 64 24.86 -1.24 0.05
C ALA A 64 23.61 -1.72 -0.73
N PHE A 65 23.31 -3.02 -0.65
CA PHE A 65 22.16 -3.60 -1.32
C PHE A 65 20.82 -3.03 -0.82
N LEU A 66 20.67 -2.81 0.50
CA LEU A 66 19.46 -2.20 1.06
C LEU A 66 19.27 -0.75 0.59
N LYS A 67 20.37 0.02 0.48
CA LYS A 67 20.33 1.39 -0.04
C LYS A 67 19.95 1.41 -1.52
N ILE A 68 20.58 0.55 -2.34
CA ILE A 68 20.23 0.42 -3.75
C ILE A 68 18.76 0.03 -3.91
N SER A 69 18.27 -0.90 -3.06
CA SER A 69 16.88 -1.32 -3.05
C SER A 69 15.93 -0.15 -2.79
N PHE A 70 16.27 0.79 -1.90
CA PHE A 70 15.46 1.99 -1.70
C PHE A 70 15.33 2.83 -2.96
N PHE A 71 16.46 3.19 -3.59
CA PHE A 71 16.45 4.01 -4.80
C PHE A 71 15.74 3.30 -5.95
N LEU A 72 15.98 2.00 -6.12
CA LEU A 72 15.30 1.19 -7.12
C LEU A 72 13.79 1.14 -6.86
N GLY A 73 13.37 0.96 -5.60
CA GLY A 73 11.97 1.01 -5.19
C GLY A 73 11.32 2.35 -5.56
N VAL A 74 11.96 3.48 -5.21
CA VAL A 74 11.46 4.82 -5.55
C VAL A 74 11.35 5.03 -7.06
N ILE A 75 12.38 4.67 -7.82
CA ILE A 75 12.38 4.81 -9.29
C ILE A 75 11.26 3.97 -9.90
N LEU A 76 11.13 2.70 -9.52
CA LEU A 76 10.08 1.82 -10.01
C LEU A 76 8.68 2.33 -9.62
N PHE A 77 8.52 2.92 -8.42
CA PHE A 77 7.25 3.53 -8.01
C PHE A 77 6.85 4.64 -8.98
N ILE A 78 7.78 5.55 -9.26
CA ILE A 78 7.55 6.70 -10.15
C ILE A 78 7.24 6.20 -11.56
N LEU A 79 8.04 5.29 -12.11
CA LEU A 79 7.83 4.74 -13.45
C LEU A 79 6.50 4.02 -13.58
N THR A 80 6.12 3.18 -12.61
CA THR A 80 4.83 2.48 -12.59
C THR A 80 3.67 3.47 -12.52
N SER A 81 3.80 4.52 -11.71
CA SER A 81 2.78 5.57 -11.57
C SER A 81 2.61 6.39 -12.86
N ILE A 82 3.72 6.76 -13.52
CA ILE A 82 3.69 7.49 -14.80
C ILE A 82 3.09 6.64 -15.90
N TYR A 83 3.57 5.39 -16.05
CA TYR A 83 3.05 4.46 -17.04
C TYR A 83 1.53 4.27 -16.87
N TRP A 84 1.07 4.14 -15.64
CA TRP A 84 -0.36 3.93 -15.41
C TRP A 84 -1.20 5.17 -15.67
N SER A 85 -0.71 6.33 -15.22
CA SER A 85 -1.39 7.62 -15.44
C SER A 85 -1.50 7.96 -16.93
N SER A 86 -0.57 7.49 -17.77
CA SER A 86 -0.61 7.75 -19.21
C SER A 86 -1.67 6.94 -19.96
N LEU A 87 -2.20 5.86 -19.37
CA LEU A 87 -3.23 5.03 -20.01
C LEU A 87 -4.64 5.65 -19.97
N ASN A 88 -4.84 6.71 -19.17
CA ASN A 88 -6.10 7.46 -19.07
C ASN A 88 -7.33 6.57 -18.81
N LEU A 89 -7.16 5.55 -17.96
CA LEU A 89 -8.20 4.58 -17.58
C LEU A 89 -8.90 5.02 -16.29
N SER A 90 -10.18 4.62 -16.15
CA SER A 90 -10.93 4.83 -14.90
C SER A 90 -10.19 4.22 -13.69
N LEU A 91 -10.20 4.94 -12.57
CA LEU A 91 -9.76 4.52 -11.24
C LEU A 91 -10.36 3.19 -10.80
N ALA A 92 -11.59 2.89 -11.21
CA ALA A 92 -12.24 1.60 -10.93
C ALA A 92 -11.52 0.41 -11.57
N LEU A 93 -10.78 0.65 -12.66
CA LEU A 93 -9.99 -0.36 -13.35
C LEU A 93 -8.56 -0.48 -12.79
N TRP A 94 -8.11 0.40 -11.89
CA TRP A 94 -6.75 0.35 -11.35
C TRP A 94 -6.36 -0.96 -10.63
N PRO A 95 -7.25 -1.67 -9.92
CA PRO A 95 -6.84 -2.92 -9.28
C PRO A 95 -6.81 -4.12 -10.26
N GLN A 96 -7.39 -4.01 -11.45
CA GLN A 96 -7.61 -5.16 -12.36
C GLN A 96 -6.37 -5.65 -13.16
N PRO A 97 -5.45 -4.79 -13.65
CA PRO A 97 -4.36 -5.21 -14.53
C PRO A 97 -3.21 -5.89 -13.78
N PRO A 98 -2.71 -7.03 -14.28
CA PRO A 98 -1.58 -7.72 -13.66
C PRO A 98 -0.30 -6.91 -13.57
N VAL A 99 -0.03 -6.10 -14.60
CA VAL A 99 1.16 -5.26 -14.68
C VAL A 99 1.26 -4.30 -13.50
N LEU A 100 0.13 -3.80 -12.98
CA LEU A 100 0.14 -2.89 -11.82
C LEU A 100 0.42 -3.61 -10.52
N ILE A 101 -0.23 -4.76 -10.31
CA ILE A 101 -0.01 -5.52 -9.08
C ILE A 101 1.45 -5.95 -8.99
N ILE A 102 2.04 -6.34 -10.11
CA ILE A 102 3.46 -6.69 -10.18
C ILE A 102 4.33 -5.45 -10.02
N GLY A 103 4.04 -4.36 -10.75
CA GLY A 103 4.83 -3.12 -10.69
C GLY A 103 4.86 -2.52 -9.28
N PHE A 104 3.69 -2.25 -8.70
CA PHE A 104 3.58 -1.75 -7.33
C PHE A 104 4.03 -2.80 -6.29
N GLY A 105 3.81 -4.09 -6.54
CA GLY A 105 4.30 -5.17 -5.69
C GLY A 105 5.82 -5.21 -5.61
N LEU A 106 6.53 -5.17 -6.73
CA LEU A 106 8.00 -5.13 -6.79
C LEU A 106 8.53 -3.87 -6.10
N THR A 107 7.96 -2.73 -6.44
CA THR A 107 8.29 -1.45 -5.81
C THR A 107 8.16 -1.49 -4.29
N THR A 108 7.01 -1.92 -3.78
CA THR A 108 6.76 -2.00 -2.34
C THR A 108 7.65 -3.04 -1.68
N GLY A 109 7.93 -4.17 -2.34
CA GLY A 109 8.89 -5.18 -1.89
C GLY A 109 10.30 -4.60 -1.68
N PHE A 110 10.81 -3.82 -2.63
CA PHE A 110 12.10 -3.14 -2.51
C PHE A 110 12.12 -2.09 -1.39
N LEU A 111 11.05 -1.30 -1.26
CA LEU A 111 10.94 -0.31 -0.18
C LEU A 111 10.86 -0.97 1.20
N VAL A 112 10.07 -2.04 1.35
CA VAL A 112 9.99 -2.83 2.58
C VAL A 112 11.33 -3.46 2.91
N LEU A 113 12.02 -4.03 1.93
CA LEU A 113 13.36 -4.58 2.13
C LEU A 113 14.33 -3.51 2.63
N SER A 114 14.31 -2.33 2.00
CA SER A 114 15.19 -1.21 2.34
C SER A 114 14.95 -0.64 3.74
N SER A 115 13.75 -0.82 4.31
CA SER A 115 13.45 -0.39 5.69
C SER A 115 14.32 -1.08 6.75
N ALA A 116 14.98 -2.18 6.40
CA ALA A 116 15.97 -2.84 7.24
C ALA A 116 17.32 -2.10 7.33
N SER A 117 17.56 -1.08 6.50
CA SER A 117 18.80 -0.28 6.54
C SER A 117 18.76 0.67 7.75
N PRO A 118 19.76 0.60 8.64
CA PRO A 118 19.86 1.53 9.78
C PRO A 118 19.93 3.00 9.35
N GLU A 119 20.55 3.29 8.22
CA GLU A 119 20.69 4.66 7.70
C GLU A 119 19.36 5.20 7.21
N ILE A 120 18.58 4.38 6.48
CA ILE A 120 17.24 4.73 6.02
C ILE A 120 16.30 4.87 7.21
N ASP A 121 16.24 3.87 8.09
CA ASP A 121 15.42 3.92 9.30
C ASP A 121 15.78 5.13 10.18
N GLY A 122 17.07 5.39 10.37
CA GLY A 122 17.56 6.56 11.10
C GLY A 122 17.25 7.89 10.42
N ALA A 123 17.21 7.96 9.09
CA ALA A 123 16.77 9.15 8.35
C ALA A 123 15.28 9.41 8.54
N PHE A 124 14.45 8.36 8.44
CA PHE A 124 12.99 8.47 8.63
C PHE A 124 12.63 8.83 10.06
N LYS A 125 13.25 8.21 11.07
CA LYS A 125 13.01 8.49 12.50
C LYS A 125 13.38 9.91 12.92
N ARG A 126 14.36 10.53 12.23
CA ARG A 126 14.75 11.93 12.46
C ARG A 126 13.68 12.91 11.97
N GLN A 127 12.86 12.52 10.99
CA GLN A 127 11.79 13.35 10.46
C GLN A 127 10.49 13.15 11.25
N LYS A 128 10.04 14.21 11.94
CA LYS A 128 8.87 14.15 12.83
C LYS A 128 7.60 13.63 12.13
N ILE A 129 7.38 14.06 10.88
CA ILE A 129 6.19 13.69 10.10
C ILE A 129 6.25 12.22 9.68
N LEU A 130 7.39 11.76 9.15
CA LEU A 130 7.56 10.37 8.73
C LEU A 130 7.45 9.41 9.91
N ARG A 131 8.02 9.78 11.06
CA ARG A 131 7.85 9.03 12.30
C ARG A 131 6.38 8.95 12.72
N LEU A 132 5.64 10.06 12.67
CA LEU A 132 4.21 10.07 13.00
C LEU A 132 3.39 9.17 12.06
N ILE A 133 3.69 9.19 10.75
CA ILE A 133 3.04 8.31 9.77
C ILE A 133 3.33 6.85 10.10
N GLY A 134 4.59 6.52 10.45
CA GLY A 134 4.98 5.17 10.87
C GLY A 134 4.24 4.72 12.13
N ASP A 135 4.21 5.56 13.16
CA ASP A 135 3.49 5.29 14.42
C ASP A 135 1.97 5.11 14.18
N ALA A 136 1.40 5.84 13.22
CA ALA A 136 -0.01 5.78 12.84
C ALA A 136 -0.34 4.71 11.78
N SER A 137 0.64 3.91 11.33
CA SER A 137 0.50 3.00 10.18
C SER A 137 -0.65 2.01 10.31
N TYR A 138 -0.91 1.50 11.52
CA TYR A 138 -2.03 0.60 11.78
C TYR A 138 -3.38 1.31 11.64
N SER A 139 -3.55 2.47 12.29
CA SER A 139 -4.75 3.30 12.11
C SER A 139 -4.98 3.67 10.64
N ILE A 140 -3.92 4.05 9.91
CA ILE A 140 -3.98 4.31 8.47
C ILE A 140 -4.49 3.08 7.73
N TYR A 141 -3.90 1.90 7.96
CA TYR A 141 -4.35 0.65 7.35
C TYR A 141 -5.82 0.33 7.64
N LEU A 142 -6.33 0.59 8.84
CA LEU A 142 -7.75 0.32 9.14
C LEU A 142 -8.71 1.23 8.39
N VAL A 143 -8.38 2.51 8.27
CA VAL A 143 -9.34 3.51 7.76
C VAL A 143 -9.06 3.94 6.32
N HIS A 144 -7.97 3.47 5.69
CA HIS A 144 -7.56 4.04 4.41
C HIS A 144 -8.61 3.91 3.30
N LEU A 145 -9.24 2.73 3.16
CA LEU A 145 -10.28 2.51 2.15
C LEU A 145 -11.51 3.38 2.39
N TRP A 146 -11.93 3.49 3.65
CA TRP A 146 -13.04 4.35 4.04
C TRP A 146 -12.72 5.83 3.77
N GLY A 147 -11.56 6.30 4.25
CA GLY A 147 -11.10 7.67 4.06
C GLY A 147 -10.95 8.03 2.58
N GLN A 148 -10.47 7.09 1.75
CA GLN A 148 -10.38 7.25 0.30
C GLN A 148 -11.77 7.40 -0.33
N LYS A 149 -12.70 6.50 -0.01
CA LYS A 149 -14.06 6.51 -0.54
C LYS A 149 -14.80 7.78 -0.18
N GLU A 150 -14.76 8.18 1.09
CA GLU A 150 -15.47 9.39 1.55
C GLU A 150 -14.84 10.66 0.99
N SER A 151 -13.51 10.74 0.89
CA SER A 151 -12.84 11.86 0.22
C SER A 151 -13.29 12.00 -1.22
N PHE A 152 -13.35 10.88 -1.96
CA PHE A 152 -13.83 10.88 -3.34
C PHE A 152 -15.29 11.35 -3.45
N ASN A 153 -16.18 10.84 -2.58
CA ASN A 153 -17.59 11.23 -2.55
C ASN A 153 -17.77 12.73 -2.26
N ILE A 154 -17.01 13.26 -1.29
CA ILE A 154 -17.03 14.67 -0.93
C ILE A 154 -16.62 15.51 -2.14
N ILE A 155 -15.46 15.23 -2.76
CA ILE A 155 -15.00 16.03 -3.89
C ILE A 155 -15.99 15.95 -5.05
N ARG A 156 -16.49 14.76 -5.39
CA ARG A 156 -17.50 14.57 -6.44
C ARG A 156 -18.75 15.40 -6.19
N SER A 157 -19.25 15.41 -4.96
CA SER A 157 -20.41 16.21 -4.56
C SER A 157 -20.12 17.72 -4.65
N TRP A 158 -18.95 18.15 -4.20
CA TRP A 158 -18.55 19.56 -4.22
C TRP A 158 -18.36 20.07 -5.64
N THR A 159 -17.65 19.33 -6.49
CA THR A 159 -17.46 19.69 -7.90
C THR A 159 -18.81 19.77 -8.62
N ARG A 160 -19.68 18.78 -8.44
CA ARG A 160 -21.02 18.80 -9.04
C ARG A 160 -21.83 20.03 -8.62
N ARG A 161 -21.75 20.45 -7.36
CA ARG A 161 -22.45 21.65 -6.87
C ARG A 161 -21.84 22.94 -7.40
N ALA A 162 -20.52 23.01 -7.50
CA ALA A 162 -19.82 24.22 -7.89
C ALA A 162 -19.83 24.47 -9.40
N THR A 163 -19.74 23.42 -10.21
CA THR A 163 -19.56 23.54 -11.67
C THR A 163 -20.69 22.91 -12.48
N GLY A 164 -21.59 22.16 -11.85
CA GLY A 164 -22.61 21.37 -12.55
C GLY A 164 -22.07 20.11 -13.24
N VAL A 165 -20.74 19.90 -13.25
CA VAL A 165 -20.09 18.77 -13.93
C VAL A 165 -20.08 17.54 -13.03
N SER A 166 -20.53 16.40 -13.53
CA SER A 166 -20.34 15.11 -12.87
C SER A 166 -18.88 14.66 -13.03
N VAL A 167 -18.15 14.66 -11.93
CA VAL A 167 -16.85 14.00 -11.85
C VAL A 167 -17.12 12.51 -11.76
N ASP A 168 -16.90 11.80 -12.85
CA ASP A 168 -16.83 10.35 -12.85
C ASP A 168 -15.38 9.89 -12.66
N ASP A 169 -15.21 8.62 -12.34
CA ASP A 169 -14.03 7.92 -11.84
C ASP A 169 -12.82 7.86 -12.80
N GLY A 170 -12.71 8.78 -13.77
CA GLY A 170 -11.46 9.04 -14.49
C GLY A 170 -11.55 9.05 -16.02
N MET A 171 -12.71 8.71 -16.62
CA MET A 171 -12.88 8.87 -18.08
C MET A 171 -13.12 10.34 -18.44
N GLY A 172 -12.30 10.87 -19.35
CA GLY A 172 -12.49 12.19 -19.97
C GLY A 172 -12.03 13.40 -19.15
N GLN A 173 -11.32 13.19 -18.03
CA GLN A 173 -10.76 14.30 -17.24
C GLN A 173 -9.35 14.66 -17.71
N SER A 174 -8.98 15.92 -17.56
CA SER A 174 -7.61 16.36 -17.85
C SER A 174 -6.62 15.74 -16.85
N VAL A 175 -5.39 15.51 -17.30
CA VAL A 175 -4.30 14.95 -16.46
C VAL A 175 -4.12 15.73 -15.15
N LEU A 176 -4.32 17.06 -15.19
CA LEU A 176 -4.25 17.91 -14.01
C LEU A 176 -5.31 17.54 -12.97
N ILE A 177 -6.57 17.38 -13.40
CA ILE A 177 -7.69 17.05 -12.54
C ILE A 177 -7.47 15.66 -11.94
N SER A 178 -7.12 14.67 -12.77
CA SER A 178 -6.81 13.30 -12.32
C SER A 178 -5.65 13.26 -11.33
N SER A 179 -4.62 14.09 -11.52
CA SER A 179 -3.46 14.18 -10.61
C SER A 179 -3.83 14.81 -9.26
N VAL A 180 -4.69 15.83 -9.25
CA VAL A 180 -5.20 16.43 -8.01
C VAL A 180 -6.09 15.44 -7.26
N PHE A 181 -6.96 14.71 -7.97
CA PHE A 181 -7.75 13.64 -7.37
C PHE A 181 -6.87 12.55 -6.77
N LEU A 182 -5.84 12.10 -7.49
CA LEU A 182 -4.89 11.12 -6.99
C LEU A 182 -4.18 11.63 -5.73
N ALA A 183 -3.73 12.88 -5.73
CA ALA A 183 -3.08 13.49 -4.56
C ALA A 183 -4.01 13.51 -3.33
N ILE A 184 -5.27 13.89 -3.50
CA ILE A 184 -6.25 13.91 -2.39
C ILE A 184 -6.55 12.48 -1.92
N ILE A 185 -6.71 11.55 -2.85
CA ILE A 185 -6.92 10.12 -2.56
C ILE A 185 -5.73 9.52 -1.81
N CYS A 186 -4.50 9.95 -2.07
CA CYS A 186 -3.32 9.45 -1.33
C CYS A 186 -3.15 10.14 0.03
N VAL A 187 -3.38 11.45 0.12
CA VAL A 187 -3.08 12.23 1.33
C VAL A 187 -4.21 12.15 2.36
N ALA A 188 -5.47 12.22 1.93
CA ALA A 188 -6.60 12.27 2.86
C ALA A 188 -6.69 11.01 3.75
N PRO A 189 -6.52 9.78 3.24
CA PRO A 189 -6.47 8.58 4.08
C PRO A 189 -5.36 8.59 5.13
N ILE A 190 -4.18 9.12 4.79
CA ILE A 190 -3.08 9.28 5.74
C ILE A 190 -3.48 10.25 6.86
N LEU A 191 -4.09 11.39 6.50
CA LEU A 191 -4.56 12.37 7.49
C LEU A 191 -5.64 11.79 8.41
N PHE A 192 -6.63 11.07 7.85
CA PHE A 192 -7.65 10.37 8.65
C PHE A 192 -7.02 9.34 9.59
N GLY A 193 -6.10 8.52 9.10
CA GLY A 193 -5.39 7.55 9.91
C GLY A 193 -4.57 8.20 11.03
N ILE A 194 -3.89 9.31 10.77
CA ILE A 194 -3.17 10.08 11.80
C ILE A 194 -4.16 10.63 12.85
N LEU A 195 -5.32 11.14 12.44
CA LEU A 195 -6.35 11.63 13.37
C LEU A 195 -6.86 10.51 14.27
N VAL A 196 -7.18 9.35 13.70
CA VAL A 196 -7.60 8.16 14.45
C VAL A 196 -6.50 7.71 15.40
N TYR A 197 -5.25 7.69 14.95
CA TYR A 197 -4.11 7.37 15.81
C TYR A 197 -4.02 8.34 17.00
N LEU A 198 -4.06 9.65 16.76
CA LEU A 198 -3.89 10.65 17.81
C LEU A 198 -5.07 10.74 18.78
N LYS A 199 -6.30 10.49 18.30
CA LYS A 199 -7.53 10.67 19.09
C LYS A 199 -8.11 9.39 19.67
N VAL A 200 -7.79 8.24 19.10
CA VAL A 200 -8.37 6.94 19.50
C VAL A 200 -7.25 5.98 19.91
N GLU A 201 -6.36 5.60 19.00
CA GLU A 201 -5.36 4.55 19.25
C GLU A 201 -4.39 4.92 20.37
N ARG A 202 -3.73 6.08 20.27
CA ARG A 202 -2.71 6.53 21.22
C ARG A 202 -3.29 6.73 22.64
N PRO A 203 -4.45 7.37 22.84
CA PRO A 203 -5.08 7.43 24.16
C PRO A 203 -5.39 6.05 24.75
N LEU A 204 -5.90 5.12 23.95
CA LEU A 204 -6.18 3.75 24.39
C LEU A 204 -4.90 3.02 24.81
N LEU A 205 -3.84 3.10 24.00
CA LEU A 205 -2.54 2.51 24.32
C LEU A 205 -1.96 3.06 25.62
N LEU A 206 -2.07 4.37 25.84
CA LEU A 206 -1.63 5.01 27.09
C LEU A 206 -2.47 4.57 28.30
N PHE A 207 -3.78 4.40 28.12
CA PHE A 207 -4.67 3.90 29.17
C PHE A 207 -4.33 2.46 29.58
N PHE A 208 -4.18 1.54 28.61
CA PHE A 208 -3.85 0.15 28.89
C PHE A 208 -2.43 -0.04 29.42
N ARG A 209 -1.45 0.72 28.92
CA ARG A 209 -0.06 0.67 29.42
C ARG A 209 0.03 1.04 30.91
N LYS A 210 -0.72 2.06 31.34
CA LYS A 210 -0.78 2.46 32.77
C LYS A 210 -1.40 1.41 33.69
N LYS A 211 -2.26 0.54 33.14
CA LYS A 211 -2.94 -0.51 33.91
C LYS A 211 -2.07 -1.76 34.07
N ILE A 212 -1.18 -2.04 33.13
CA ILE A 212 -0.26 -3.19 33.16
C ILE A 212 0.96 -2.92 34.06
N SER A 213 1.33 -1.65 34.27
CA SER A 213 2.44 -1.27 35.15
C SER A 213 2.03 -1.01 36.62
N ARG A 214 0.79 -1.32 37.00
CA ARG A 214 0.27 -1.28 38.37
C ARG A 214 -0.12 -2.68 38.79
#